data_AF-A0A2A5FNE4-F1
#
_entry.id   AF-A0A2A5FNE4-F1
#
_cell.length_a   1.000
_cell.length_b   1.000
_cell.length_c   1.000
_cell.angle_alpha   90.00
_cell.angle_beta   90.00
_cell.angle_gamma   90.00
#
_symmetry.space_group_name_H-M   'P 1'
#
loop_
_entity.id
_entity.type
_entity.pdbx_description
1 polymer ?
#
loop_
_entity_poly.entity_id
_entity_poly.type
_entity_poly.pdbx_seq_one_letter_code
_entity_poly.pdbx_strand_id
1 'polypeptide(L)'
;MCLSWIFFEQYSHEPAIAVRRSISLYPERAAQATPELMASLLEKGNKALGVMEIQLQKTPFLTGDAPTIADIALFGYTHDCHKGGFDLGSFPGIQAWIKRIEGLPGYMAMPLS
;
A
#
# COMPACT_ATOMS: atom_id res chain seq x y z
N MET A 1 3.51 -14.10 -11.11
CA MET A 1 3.98 -15.10 -10.11
C MET A 1 3.98 -14.44 -8.75
N CYS A 2 3.80 -15.15 -7.64
CA CYS A 2 3.70 -14.54 -6.30
C CYS A 2 4.95 -13.73 -5.90
N LEU A 3 6.15 -14.26 -6.13
CA LEU A 3 7.40 -13.63 -5.70
C LEU A 3 7.67 -12.28 -6.37
N SER A 4 7.21 -12.06 -7.61
CA SER A 4 7.41 -10.78 -8.29
C SER A 4 6.70 -9.64 -7.56
N TRP A 5 5.56 -9.91 -6.94
CA TRP A 5 4.84 -8.93 -6.12
C TRP A 5 5.56 -8.62 -4.81
N ILE A 6 6.25 -9.59 -4.21
CA ILE A 6 7.06 -9.37 -3.00
C ILE A 6 8.28 -8.51 -3.31
N PHE A 7 8.97 -8.76 -4.42
CA PHE A 7 10.07 -7.88 -4.85
C PHE A 7 9.58 -6.47 -5.22
N PHE A 8 8.43 -6.37 -5.88
CA PHE A 8 7.78 -5.08 -6.14
C PHE A 8 7.45 -4.34 -4.84
N GLU A 9 6.94 -5.05 -3.83
CA GLU A 9 6.61 -4.49 -2.53
C GLU A 9 7.85 -3.82 -1.91
N GLN A 10 8.97 -4.54 -1.83
CA GLN A 10 10.21 -4.03 -1.25
C GLN A 10 10.90 -2.95 -2.09
N TYR A 11 10.81 -3.00 -3.42
CA TYR A 11 11.60 -2.10 -4.27
C TYR A 11 10.86 -0.81 -4.66
N SER A 12 9.52 -0.84 -4.75
CA SER A 12 8.73 0.26 -5.31
C SER A 12 7.62 0.76 -4.40
N HIS A 13 7.06 -0.11 -3.57
CA HIS A 13 5.91 0.23 -2.71
C HIS A 13 6.35 0.68 -1.32
N GLU A 14 7.06 -0.17 -0.57
CA GLU A 14 7.51 0.11 0.81
C GLU A 14 8.35 1.39 0.90
N PRO A 15 9.39 1.59 0.06
CA PRO A 15 10.28 2.75 0.21
C PRO A 15 9.59 4.08 -0.08
N ALA A 16 8.39 4.04 -0.67
CA ALA A 16 7.56 5.22 -0.94
C ALA A 16 6.45 5.37 0.09
N ILE A 17 5.59 4.36 0.23
CA ILE A 17 4.36 4.45 1.02
C ILE A 17 4.66 4.35 2.51
N ALA A 18 5.44 3.35 2.92
CA ALA A 18 5.78 3.14 4.32
C ALA A 18 6.65 4.29 4.85
N VAL A 19 7.65 4.71 4.08
CA VAL A 19 8.53 5.81 4.45
C VAL A 19 7.74 7.11 4.61
N ARG A 20 6.91 7.49 3.61
CA ARG A 20 6.09 8.70 3.70
C ARG A 20 5.13 8.67 4.88
N ARG A 21 4.44 7.55 5.07
CA ARG A 21 3.56 7.33 6.23
C ARG A 21 4.33 7.51 7.53
N SER A 22 5.55 6.97 7.63
CA SER A 22 6.36 7.06 8.84
C SER A 22 6.81 8.48 9.15
N ILE A 23 7.19 9.26 8.14
CA ILE A 23 7.56 10.68 8.31
C ILE A 23 6.36 11.50 8.76
N SER A 24 5.16 11.20 8.23
CA SER A 24 3.93 11.89 8.62
C SER A 24 3.43 11.52 10.02
N LEU A 25 3.64 10.28 10.46
CA LEU A 25 3.04 9.76 11.70
C LEU A 25 3.94 9.96 12.93
N TYR A 26 5.26 9.83 12.78
CA TYR A 26 6.20 9.77 13.90
C TYR A 26 6.91 11.13 14.11
N PRO A 27 6.68 11.83 15.24
CA PRO A 27 7.25 13.16 15.48
C PRO A 27 8.79 13.20 15.42
N GLU A 28 9.46 12.13 15.84
CA GLU A 28 10.92 12.01 15.78
C GLU A 28 11.47 11.99 14.34
N ARG A 29 10.61 11.74 13.34
CA ARG A 29 10.96 11.78 11.91
C ARG A 29 10.56 13.08 11.22
N ALA A 30 9.89 14.00 11.92
CA ALA A 30 9.40 15.24 11.33
C ALA A 30 10.51 16.10 10.67
N ALA A 31 11.73 16.04 11.20
CA ALA A 31 12.89 16.73 10.61
C ALA A 31 13.24 16.26 9.19
N GLN A 32 12.79 15.08 8.77
CA GLN A 32 13.00 14.53 7.42
C GLN A 32 11.97 15.03 6.42
N ALA A 33 10.90 15.70 6.85
CA ALA A 33 9.75 16.08 6.02
C ALA A 33 10.04 17.30 5.12
N THR A 34 11.12 17.27 4.33
CA THR A 34 11.37 18.31 3.33
C THR A 34 10.32 18.27 2.22
N PRO A 35 9.90 19.42 1.67
CA PRO A 35 8.91 19.46 0.58
C PRO A 35 9.29 18.57 -0.61
N GLU A 36 10.57 18.55 -0.97
CA GLU A 36 11.09 17.79 -2.11
C GLU A 36 11.02 16.28 -1.87
N LEU A 37 11.43 15.82 -0.69
CA LEU A 37 11.35 14.40 -0.33
C LEU A 37 9.89 13.95 -0.28
N MET A 38 9.05 14.73 0.40
CA MET A 38 7.64 14.44 0.53
C MET A 38 6.96 14.36 -0.84
N ALA A 39 7.18 15.34 -1.73
CA ALA A 39 6.64 15.29 -3.09
C ALA A 39 7.12 14.05 -3.87
N SER A 40 8.41 13.72 -3.79
CA SER A 40 8.98 12.53 -4.48
C SER A 40 8.36 11.22 -3.98
N LEU A 41 8.18 11.06 -2.67
CA LEU A 41 7.57 9.87 -2.08
C LEU A 41 6.10 9.75 -2.47
N LEU A 42 5.37 10.86 -2.52
CA LEU A 42 3.97 10.88 -2.97
C LEU A 42 3.85 10.44 -4.42
N GLU A 43 4.69 10.97 -5.31
CA GLU A 43 4.71 10.58 -6.72
C GLU A 43 5.04 9.09 -6.90
N LYS A 44 6.09 8.60 -6.23
CA LYS A 44 6.49 7.18 -6.30
C LYS A 44 5.41 6.25 -5.75
N GLY A 45 4.81 6.60 -4.61
CA GLY A 45 3.75 5.79 -4.01
C GLY A 45 2.50 5.75 -4.88
N ASN A 46 2.09 6.88 -5.48
CA ASN A 46 0.98 6.89 -6.44
C ASN A 46 1.27 6.05 -7.68
N LYS A 47 2.51 6.03 -8.18
CA LYS A 47 2.91 5.12 -9.27
C LYS A 47 2.80 3.65 -8.84
N ALA A 48 3.26 3.30 -7.64
CA ALA A 48 3.14 1.94 -7.12
C ALA A 48 1.67 1.51 -6.96
N LEU A 49 0.82 2.38 -6.39
CA LEU A 49 -0.63 2.15 -6.32
C LEU A 49 -1.23 1.98 -7.72
N GLY A 50 -0.83 2.79 -8.70
CA GLY A 50 -1.27 2.62 -10.09
C GLY A 50 -0.95 1.24 -10.68
N VAL A 51 0.21 0.67 -10.39
CA VAL A 51 0.57 -0.70 -10.82
C VAL A 51 -0.34 -1.73 -10.16
N MET A 52 -0.60 -1.61 -8.86
CA MET A 52 -1.52 -2.49 -8.15
C MET A 52 -2.94 -2.40 -8.71
N GLU A 53 -3.43 -1.18 -8.93
CA GLU A 53 -4.77 -0.91 -9.46
C GLU A 53 -4.98 -1.60 -10.82
N ILE A 54 -4.01 -1.49 -11.74
CA ILE A 54 -4.08 -2.15 -13.05
C ILE A 54 -4.24 -3.68 -12.92
N GLN A 55 -3.58 -4.29 -11.93
CA GLN A 55 -3.74 -5.73 -11.67
C GLN A 55 -5.08 -6.04 -11.02
N LEU A 56 -5.47 -5.27 -10.00
CA LEU A 56 -6.67 -5.52 -9.20
C LEU A 56 -7.98 -5.19 -9.93
N GLN A 57 -7.90 -4.46 -11.04
CA GLN A 57 -8.99 -4.35 -12.01
C GLN A 57 -9.20 -5.63 -12.85
N LYS A 58 -8.18 -6.51 -12.92
CA LYS A 58 -8.24 -7.76 -13.72
C LYS A 58 -8.57 -8.97 -12.86
N THR A 59 -8.04 -9.03 -11.65
CA THR A 59 -8.19 -10.18 -10.74
C THR A 59 -8.52 -9.73 -9.32
N PRO A 60 -9.28 -10.52 -8.53
CA PRO A 60 -9.68 -10.13 -7.19
C PRO A 60 -8.51 -10.05 -6.19
N PHE A 61 -7.42 -10.75 -6.47
CA PHE A 61 -6.16 -10.72 -5.70
C PHE A 61 -4.98 -10.51 -6.66
N LEU A 62 -3.81 -10.19 -6.13
CA LEU A 62 -2.62 -9.82 -6.93
C LEU A 62 -2.11 -10.97 -7.81
N THR A 63 -2.39 -12.21 -7.41
CA THR A 63 -1.91 -13.42 -8.10
C THR A 63 -3.02 -14.23 -8.77
N GLY A 64 -4.25 -13.71 -8.85
CA GLY A 64 -5.39 -14.40 -9.46
C GLY A 64 -6.61 -14.43 -8.55
N ASP A 65 -7.25 -15.60 -8.45
CA ASP A 65 -8.56 -15.75 -7.81
C ASP A 65 -8.52 -16.05 -6.31
N ALA A 66 -7.33 -16.33 -5.77
CA ALA A 66 -7.13 -16.64 -4.35
C ALA A 66 -6.05 -15.74 -3.72
N PRO A 67 -6.19 -15.38 -2.43
CA PRO A 67 -5.19 -14.59 -1.73
C PRO A 67 -3.91 -15.38 -1.53
N THR A 68 -2.78 -14.70 -1.61
CA THR A 68 -1.46 -15.26 -1.31
C THR A 68 -0.67 -14.34 -0.38
N ILE A 69 0.56 -14.74 -0.05
CA ILE A 69 1.47 -13.89 0.73
C ILE A 69 1.79 -12.56 0.03
N ALA A 70 1.61 -12.45 -1.29
CA ALA A 70 1.73 -11.18 -2.01
C ALA A 70 0.68 -10.16 -1.53
N ASP A 71 -0.56 -10.62 -1.33
CA ASP A 71 -1.65 -9.78 -0.85
C ASP A 71 -1.40 -9.31 0.58
N ILE A 72 -0.92 -10.21 1.45
CA ILE A 72 -0.58 -9.88 2.84
C ILE A 72 0.56 -8.84 2.88
N ALA A 73 1.62 -9.04 2.08
CA ALA A 73 2.77 -8.14 2.05
C ALA A 73 2.37 -6.72 1.64
N LEU A 74 1.59 -6.58 0.57
CA LEU A 74 1.17 -5.25 0.08
C LEU A 74 0.10 -4.62 0.98
N PHE A 75 -0.81 -5.41 1.56
CA PHE A 75 -1.87 -4.90 2.44
C PHE A 75 -1.32 -4.12 3.63
N GLY A 76 -0.16 -4.53 4.16
CA GLY A 76 0.47 -3.96 5.35
C GLY A 76 0.50 -2.43 5.38
N TYR A 77 0.89 -1.79 4.27
CA TYR A 77 0.90 -0.33 4.16
C TYR A 77 -0.17 0.25 3.24
N THR A 78 -0.73 -0.54 2.31
CA THR A 78 -1.77 -0.03 1.42
C THR A 78 -3.06 0.29 2.19
N HIS A 79 -3.47 -0.54 3.16
CA HIS A 79 -4.78 -0.37 3.82
C HIS A 79 -4.92 0.94 4.60
N ASP A 80 -3.82 1.49 5.12
CA ASP A 80 -3.81 2.75 5.88
C ASP A 80 -2.91 3.84 5.27
N CYS A 81 -2.64 3.75 3.95
CA CYS A 81 -1.77 4.69 3.24
C CYS A 81 -2.25 6.15 3.33
N HIS A 82 -3.54 6.41 3.62
CA HIS A 82 -4.07 7.75 3.86
C HIS A 82 -3.34 8.50 4.99
N LYS A 83 -2.75 7.79 5.97
CA LYS A 83 -1.88 8.40 7.00
C LYS A 83 -0.61 9.01 6.43
N GLY A 84 -0.17 8.55 5.25
CA GLY A 84 0.88 9.17 4.44
C GLY A 84 0.38 10.23 3.45
N GLY A 85 -0.92 10.55 3.44
CA GLY A 85 -1.51 11.51 2.50
C GLY A 85 -1.77 10.97 1.10
N PHE A 86 -1.89 9.65 0.94
CA PHE A 86 -2.33 9.01 -0.31
C PHE A 86 -3.86 8.94 -0.36
N ASP A 87 -4.45 9.29 -1.51
CA ASP A 87 -5.89 9.22 -1.73
C ASP A 87 -6.26 7.95 -2.51
N LEU A 88 -6.98 7.03 -1.85
CA LEU A 88 -7.48 5.81 -2.49
C LEU A 88 -8.76 6.01 -3.30
N GLY A 89 -9.35 7.21 -3.32
CA GLY A 89 -10.53 7.53 -4.12
C GLY A 89 -10.32 7.35 -5.63
N SER A 90 -9.06 7.41 -6.09
CA SER A 90 -8.69 7.17 -7.49
C SER A 90 -8.39 5.70 -7.82
N PHE A 91 -8.47 4.78 -6.84
CA PHE A 91 -8.04 3.39 -6.98
C PHE A 91 -9.14 2.41 -6.51
N PRO A 92 -10.26 2.29 -7.27
CA PRO A 92 -11.40 1.46 -6.88
C PRO A 92 -11.08 -0.05 -6.79
N GLY A 93 -10.16 -0.56 -7.62
CA GLY A 93 -9.69 -1.94 -7.54
C GLY A 93 -8.97 -2.22 -6.22
N ILE A 94 -8.10 -1.31 -5.79
CA ILE A 94 -7.45 -1.37 -4.47
C ILE A 94 -8.48 -1.31 -3.35
N GLN A 95 -9.45 -0.39 -3.40
CA GLN A 95 -10.49 -0.30 -2.37
C GLN A 95 -11.31 -1.59 -2.24
N ALA A 96 -11.68 -2.20 -3.37
CA ALA A 96 -12.39 -3.48 -3.37
C ALA A 96 -11.52 -4.62 -2.82
N TRP A 97 -10.24 -4.62 -3.15
CA TRP A 97 -9.26 -5.60 -2.65
C TRP A 97 -9.00 -5.48 -1.15
N ILE A 98 -8.88 -4.26 -0.60
CA ILE A 98 -8.78 -4.03 0.85
C ILE A 98 -9.97 -4.68 1.57
N LYS A 99 -11.20 -4.36 1.14
CA LYS A 99 -12.43 -4.93 1.73
C LYS A 99 -12.46 -6.45 1.66
N ARG A 100 -11.92 -7.03 0.58
CA ARG A 100 -11.84 -8.48 0.40
C ARG A 100 -10.87 -9.11 1.40
N ILE A 101 -9.71 -8.50 1.65
CA ILE A 101 -8.74 -8.97 2.64
C ILE A 101 -9.29 -8.85 4.06
N GLU A 102 -9.90 -7.72 4.39
CA GLU A 102 -10.54 -7.49 5.70
C GLU A 102 -11.66 -8.51 5.99
N GLY A 103 -12.29 -9.06 4.95
CA GLY A 103 -13.31 -10.10 5.05
C GLY A 103 -12.78 -11.54 5.13
N LEU A 104 -11.46 -11.77 5.07
CA LEU A 104 -10.90 -13.12 5.13
C LEU A 104 -11.04 -13.73 6.55
N PRO A 105 -11.33 -15.04 6.68
CA PRO A 105 -11.31 -15.72 7.96
C PRO A 105 -9.95 -15.57 8.66
N GLY A 106 -9.97 -15.13 9.92
CA GLY A 106 -8.76 -14.90 10.72
C GLY A 106 -8.09 -13.54 10.50
N TYR A 107 -8.69 -12.64 9.72
CA TYR A 107 -8.23 -11.25 9.66
C TYR A 107 -8.25 -10.61 11.05
N MET A 108 -7.16 -9.94 11.41
CA MET A 108 -7.04 -9.14 12.62
C MET A 108 -6.66 -7.72 12.21
N ALA A 109 -7.51 -6.76 12.56
CA ALA A 109 -7.22 -5.35 12.32
C ALA A 109 -6.00 -4.89 13.10
N MET A 110 -5.18 -4.04 12.49
CA MET A 110 -4.12 -3.36 13.21
C MET A 110 -4.76 -2.50 14.31
N PRO A 111 -4.31 -2.57 15.57
CA PRO A 111 -4.82 -1.72 16.62
C PRO A 111 -4.70 -0.25 16.22
N LEU A 112 -5.74 0.53 16.47
CA LEU A 112 -5.68 1.98 16.33
C LEU A 112 -4.66 2.49 17.36
N SER A 113 -3.51 2.95 16.87
CA SER A 113 -2.49 3.68 17.65
C SER A 113 -2.95 5.10 17.96
#